data_AF-A0A258KWN1-F1
#
_entry.id   AF-A0A258KWN1-F1
#
_cell.length_a   1.000
_cell.length_b   1.000
_cell.length_c   1.000
_cell.angle_alpha   90.00
_cell.angle_beta   90.00
_cell.angle_gamma   90.00
#
_symmetry.space_group_name_H-M   'P 1'
#
loop_
_entity.id
_entity.type
_entity.pdbx_description
1 polymer ?
#
loop_
_entity_poly.entity_id
_entity_poly.type
_entity_poly.pdbx_seq_one_letter_code
_entity_poly.pdbx_strand_id
1 'polypeptide(L)'
;MLPDCFECKYGEMGHPCRLRDGAFDFAKVAAAIIGVARAYQAADAAGGEAVVGDSIAWVTDCEYEAIEDHPQLLLPLIVAAMDACETPADASFVAAGLIENAVVKHGPVLIDRLEALAVASPKASYILSGIWSQRGSVDEAVWARIGRAVAKHPRMSSDGRGPHDGGTVTVLDEVAAAVLMQERVSETARAISL
;
A
#
# COMPACT_ATOMS: atom_id res chain seq x y z
N MET A 1 15.46 -16.28 7.54
CA MET A 1 14.39 -17.10 6.94
C MET A 1 13.09 -16.61 7.55
N LEU A 2 12.11 -16.25 6.73
CA LEU A 2 10.81 -15.87 7.29
C LEU A 2 10.13 -17.10 7.90
N PRO A 3 9.35 -16.94 8.99
CA PRO A 3 8.48 -18.00 9.46
C PRO A 3 7.55 -18.47 8.33
N ASP A 4 7.10 -19.71 8.43
CA ASP A 4 6.09 -20.21 7.51
C ASP A 4 4.75 -19.58 7.88
N CYS A 5 4.11 -18.97 6.88
CA CYS A 5 2.78 -18.43 7.05
C CYS A 5 1.78 -19.58 7.29
N PHE A 6 0.64 -19.32 7.94
CA PHE A 6 -0.38 -20.32 8.27
C PHE A 6 -0.70 -21.21 7.06
N GLU A 7 -0.99 -20.60 5.93
CA GLU A 7 -1.33 -21.33 4.71
C GLU A 7 -0.15 -22.10 4.10
N CYS A 8 1.07 -21.57 4.18
CA CYS A 8 2.23 -22.34 3.70
C CYS A 8 2.51 -23.55 4.61
N LYS A 9 2.24 -23.42 5.91
CA LYS A 9 2.46 -24.46 6.90
C LYS A 9 1.38 -25.54 6.87
N TYR A 10 0.12 -25.16 6.67
CA TYR A 10 -1.02 -26.06 6.80
C TYR A 10 -1.79 -26.31 5.49
N GLY A 11 -1.70 -25.40 4.52
CA GLY A 11 -2.36 -25.47 3.21
C GLY A 11 -1.47 -25.96 2.06
N GLU A 12 -0.23 -26.37 2.34
CA GLU A 12 0.71 -26.94 1.36
C GLU A 12 1.01 -26.02 0.14
N MET A 13 0.86 -24.70 0.30
CA MET A 13 1.00 -23.73 -0.80
C MET A 13 2.42 -23.62 -1.41
N GLY A 14 3.45 -24.15 -0.74
CA GLY A 14 4.81 -24.18 -1.29
C GLY A 14 5.51 -22.81 -1.37
N HIS A 15 5.13 -21.86 -0.52
CA HIS A 15 5.73 -20.52 -0.42
C HIS A 15 5.76 -19.72 -1.73
N PRO A 16 4.58 -19.42 -2.32
CA PRO A 16 4.52 -18.68 -3.58
C PRO A 16 5.12 -17.26 -3.47
N CYS A 17 5.20 -16.69 -2.25
CA CYS A 17 5.81 -15.40 -1.98
C CYS A 17 7.35 -15.41 -1.97
N ARG A 18 8.02 -16.57 -2.10
CA ARG A 18 9.48 -16.68 -1.97
C ARG A 18 10.18 -16.87 -3.34
N LEU A 19 11.40 -16.35 -3.42
CA LEU A 19 12.40 -16.67 -4.44
C LEU A 19 12.95 -18.10 -4.24
N ARG A 20 13.70 -18.59 -5.22
CA ARG A 20 14.32 -19.93 -5.17
C ARG A 20 15.30 -20.12 -4.01
N ASP A 21 15.91 -19.04 -3.53
CA ASP A 21 16.80 -19.04 -2.37
C ASP A 21 16.06 -18.89 -1.03
N GLY A 22 14.72 -18.81 -1.06
CA GLY A 22 13.88 -18.65 0.12
C GLY A 22 13.71 -17.21 0.60
N ALA A 23 14.30 -16.21 -0.07
CA ALA A 23 14.06 -14.80 0.22
C ALA A 23 12.63 -14.39 -0.17
N PHE A 24 12.07 -13.39 0.52
CA PHE A 24 10.74 -12.87 0.19
C PHE A 24 10.80 -12.02 -1.08
N ASP A 25 9.93 -12.33 -2.04
CA ASP A 25 9.85 -11.65 -3.33
C ASP A 25 8.79 -10.53 -3.27
N PHE A 26 9.20 -9.37 -2.77
CA PHE A 26 8.30 -8.21 -2.65
C PHE A 26 7.66 -7.80 -3.97
N ALA A 27 8.39 -7.90 -5.09
CA ALA A 27 7.86 -7.53 -6.39
C ALA A 27 6.76 -8.50 -6.86
N LYS A 28 6.95 -9.80 -6.64
CA LYS A 28 5.94 -10.81 -6.95
C LYS A 28 4.68 -10.66 -6.10
N VAL A 29 4.85 -10.43 -4.79
CA VAL A 29 3.72 -10.20 -3.87
C VAL A 29 2.97 -8.93 -4.24
N ALA A 30 3.69 -7.83 -4.49
CA ALA A 30 3.10 -6.57 -4.95
C ALA A 30 2.30 -6.75 -6.26
N ALA A 31 2.86 -7.45 -7.26
CA ALA A 31 2.16 -7.72 -8.51
C ALA A 31 0.88 -8.54 -8.30
N ALA A 32 0.90 -9.52 -7.38
CA ALA A 32 -0.29 -10.29 -7.04
C ALA A 32 -1.34 -9.44 -6.30
N ILE A 33 -0.94 -8.53 -5.39
CA ILE A 33 -1.86 -7.55 -4.77
C ILE A 33 -2.54 -6.69 -5.83
N ILE A 34 -1.80 -6.19 -6.83
CA ILE A 34 -2.38 -5.43 -7.94
C ILE A 34 -3.31 -6.29 -8.80
N GLY A 35 -2.99 -7.59 -8.99
CA GLY A 35 -3.88 -8.54 -9.64
C GLY A 35 -5.22 -8.67 -8.91
N VAL A 36 -5.20 -8.74 -7.57
CA VAL A 36 -6.42 -8.74 -6.75
C VAL A 36 -7.17 -7.41 -6.90
N ALA A 37 -6.47 -6.28 -6.83
CA ALA A 37 -7.05 -4.95 -6.99
C ALA A 37 -7.87 -4.84 -8.30
N ARG A 38 -7.28 -5.28 -9.40
CA ARG A 38 -7.91 -5.24 -10.73
C ARG A 38 -9.12 -6.16 -10.85
N ALA A 39 -9.11 -7.31 -10.16
CA ALA A 39 -10.28 -8.18 -10.10
C ALA A 39 -11.46 -7.48 -9.38
N TYR A 40 -11.20 -6.78 -8.28
CA TYR A 40 -12.23 -5.97 -7.59
C TYR A 40 -12.74 -4.81 -8.44
N GLN A 41 -11.84 -4.07 -9.09
CA GLN A 41 -12.21 -2.97 -9.98
C GLN A 41 -13.08 -3.45 -11.16
N ALA A 42 -12.72 -4.59 -11.77
CA ALA A 42 -13.49 -5.16 -12.87
C ALA A 42 -14.90 -5.58 -12.41
N ALA A 43 -15.01 -6.14 -11.20
CA ALA A 43 -16.30 -6.51 -10.63
C ALA A 43 -17.18 -5.30 -10.29
N ASP A 44 -16.60 -4.24 -9.71
CA ASP A 44 -17.31 -3.00 -9.42
C ASP A 44 -17.87 -2.37 -10.72
N ALA A 45 -17.05 -2.29 -11.77
CA ALA A 45 -17.48 -1.81 -13.08
C ALA A 45 -18.59 -2.67 -13.72
N ALA A 46 -18.61 -3.97 -13.43
CA ALA A 46 -19.64 -4.90 -13.89
C ALA A 46 -20.88 -4.97 -12.98
N GLY A 47 -20.85 -4.34 -11.80
CA GLY A 47 -21.90 -4.47 -10.78
C GLY A 47 -22.01 -5.89 -10.20
N GLY A 48 -20.90 -6.62 -10.11
CA GLY A 48 -20.84 -8.02 -9.69
C GLY A 48 -19.85 -8.28 -8.55
N GLU A 49 -19.56 -9.55 -8.31
CA GLU A 49 -18.58 -10.00 -7.31
C GLU A 49 -17.20 -10.19 -7.93
N ALA A 50 -16.15 -9.85 -7.16
CA ALA A 50 -14.76 -10.03 -7.58
C ALA A 50 -14.43 -11.52 -7.70
N VAL A 51 -13.95 -11.92 -8.88
CA VAL A 51 -13.42 -13.27 -9.11
C VAL A 51 -11.89 -13.18 -9.12
N VAL A 52 -11.28 -13.49 -7.98
CA VAL A 52 -9.83 -13.58 -7.85
C VAL A 52 -9.38 -14.96 -8.30
N GLY A 53 -8.51 -15.04 -9.29
CA GLY A 53 -8.00 -16.32 -9.79
C GLY A 53 -7.08 -17.03 -8.79
N ASP A 54 -7.16 -18.35 -8.73
CA ASP A 54 -6.38 -19.21 -7.82
C ASP A 54 -4.87 -18.92 -7.85
N SER A 55 -4.34 -18.49 -9.00
CA SER A 55 -2.92 -18.16 -9.17
C SER A 55 -2.42 -16.98 -8.34
N ILE A 56 -3.33 -16.14 -7.81
CA ILE A 56 -3.00 -14.95 -7.01
C ILE A 56 -3.78 -14.86 -5.70
N ALA A 57 -4.79 -15.71 -5.48
CA ALA A 57 -5.61 -15.70 -4.26
C ALA A 57 -4.77 -15.85 -2.98
N TRP A 58 -3.66 -16.61 -3.04
CA TRP A 58 -2.71 -16.79 -1.94
C TRP A 58 -2.15 -15.49 -1.36
N VAL A 59 -2.19 -14.39 -2.12
CA VAL A 59 -1.57 -13.13 -1.71
C VAL A 59 -2.32 -12.46 -0.56
N THR A 60 -3.63 -12.68 -0.43
CA THR A 60 -4.43 -12.06 0.64
C THR A 60 -3.98 -12.55 2.01
N ASP A 61 -3.67 -13.84 2.13
CA ASP A 61 -3.18 -14.42 3.38
C ASP A 61 -1.73 -14.00 3.65
N CYS A 62 -0.90 -13.90 2.61
CA CYS A 62 0.46 -13.38 2.75
C CYS A 62 0.48 -11.91 3.19
N GLU A 63 -0.40 -11.09 2.65
CA GLU A 63 -0.57 -9.69 3.05
C GLU A 63 -1.06 -9.60 4.49
N TYR A 64 -2.11 -10.35 4.83
CA TYR A 64 -2.67 -10.39 6.18
C TYR A 64 -1.64 -10.78 7.23
N GLU A 65 -0.88 -11.86 7.00
CA GLU A 65 0.14 -12.30 7.95
C GLU A 65 1.34 -11.35 8.01
N ALA A 66 1.71 -10.70 6.90
CA ALA A 66 2.72 -9.65 6.93
C ALA A 66 2.30 -8.48 7.83
N ILE A 67 1.02 -8.09 7.77
CA ILE A 67 0.42 -7.06 8.63
C ILE A 67 0.32 -7.53 10.07
N GLU A 68 -0.08 -8.77 10.33
CA GLU A 68 -0.30 -9.22 11.71
C GLU A 68 1.01 -9.51 12.45
N ASP A 69 1.93 -10.23 11.81
CA ASP A 69 3.05 -10.89 12.53
C ASP A 69 4.44 -10.47 12.04
N HIS A 70 4.56 -9.78 10.91
CA HIS A 70 5.86 -9.49 10.27
C HIS A 70 6.04 -8.03 9.85
N PRO A 71 6.00 -7.08 10.81
CA PRO A 71 6.10 -5.64 10.49
C PRO A 71 7.37 -5.24 9.74
N GLN A 72 8.47 -6.00 9.87
CA GLN A 72 9.71 -5.79 9.13
C GLN A 72 9.56 -5.95 7.60
N LEU A 73 8.51 -6.62 7.15
CA LEU A 73 8.20 -6.81 5.72
C LEU A 73 7.36 -5.67 5.14
N LEU A 74 6.69 -4.88 5.99
CA LEU A 74 5.68 -3.94 5.54
C LEU A 74 6.26 -2.81 4.71
N LEU A 75 7.33 -2.15 5.17
CA LEU A 75 7.88 -1.02 4.42
C LEU A 75 8.38 -1.43 3.02
N PRO A 76 9.21 -2.49 2.84
CA PRO A 76 9.61 -2.92 1.51
C PRO A 76 8.43 -3.39 0.65
N LEU A 77 7.42 -4.05 1.25
CA LEU A 77 6.21 -4.46 0.53
C LEU A 77 5.38 -3.27 0.07
N ILE A 78 5.17 -2.27 0.92
CA ILE A 78 4.48 -1.02 0.58
C ILE A 78 5.19 -0.31 -0.57
N VAL A 79 6.52 -0.18 -0.51
CA VAL A 79 7.30 0.43 -1.60
C VAL A 79 7.14 -0.35 -2.90
N ALA A 80 7.20 -1.69 -2.85
CA ALA A 80 7.00 -2.53 -4.01
C ALA A 80 5.57 -2.43 -4.59
N ALA A 81 4.56 -2.37 -3.72
CA ALA A 81 3.16 -2.19 -4.12
C ALA A 81 2.92 -0.83 -4.76
N MET A 82 3.51 0.25 -4.21
CA MET A 82 3.47 1.56 -4.83
C MET A 82 4.13 1.55 -6.22
N ASP A 83 5.28 0.88 -6.38
CA ASP A 83 5.92 0.72 -7.69
C ASP A 83 5.06 -0.05 -8.70
N ALA A 84 4.30 -1.04 -8.23
CA ALA A 84 3.44 -1.89 -9.06
C ALA A 84 2.13 -1.20 -9.50
N CYS A 85 1.75 -0.07 -8.86
CA CYS A 85 0.58 0.71 -9.28
C CYS A 85 0.82 1.36 -10.65
N GLU A 86 0.04 0.96 -11.65
CA GLU A 86 0.10 1.53 -13.01
C GLU A 86 -1.02 2.56 -13.24
N THR A 87 -2.09 2.48 -12.45
CA THR A 87 -3.27 3.34 -12.55
C THR A 87 -3.62 4.01 -11.21
N PRO A 88 -4.34 5.15 -11.22
CA PRO A 88 -4.88 5.74 -9.99
C PRO A 88 -5.80 4.80 -9.20
N ALA A 89 -6.47 3.87 -9.89
CA ALA A 89 -7.31 2.86 -9.26
C ALA A 89 -6.47 1.82 -8.50
N ASP A 90 -5.35 1.36 -9.07
CA ASP A 90 -4.37 0.51 -8.37
C ASP A 90 -3.88 1.21 -7.09
N ALA A 91 -3.52 2.49 -7.20
CA ALA A 91 -3.10 3.33 -6.09
C ALA A 91 -4.15 3.44 -4.98
N SER A 92 -5.43 3.64 -5.32
CA SER A 92 -6.50 3.70 -4.32
C SER A 92 -6.69 2.38 -3.58
N PHE A 93 -6.53 1.25 -4.27
CA PHE A 93 -6.67 -0.07 -3.65
C PHE A 93 -5.52 -0.34 -2.67
N VAL A 94 -4.28 -0.06 -3.08
CA VAL A 94 -3.10 -0.20 -2.21
C VAL A 94 -3.17 0.73 -1.00
N ALA A 95 -3.72 1.93 -1.16
CA ALA A 95 -3.95 2.86 -0.05
C ALA A 95 -4.95 2.28 0.96
N ALA A 96 -6.18 1.96 0.53
CA ALA A 96 -7.27 1.53 1.41
C ALA A 96 -7.09 0.11 1.98
N GLY A 97 -6.28 -0.73 1.32
CA GLY A 97 -5.94 -2.08 1.80
C GLY A 97 -4.63 -2.08 2.58
N LEU A 98 -3.55 -2.47 1.92
CA LEU A 98 -2.23 -2.70 2.49
C LEU A 98 -1.75 -1.56 3.40
N ILE A 99 -1.76 -0.31 2.92
CA ILE A 99 -1.14 0.80 3.65
C ILE A 99 -2.01 1.21 4.85
N GLU A 100 -3.33 1.34 4.67
CA GLU A 100 -4.26 1.64 5.77
C GLU A 100 -4.13 0.61 6.89
N ASN A 101 -4.20 -0.68 6.56
CA ASN A 101 -4.11 -1.75 7.55
C ASN A 101 -2.74 -1.77 8.25
N ALA A 102 -1.65 -1.57 7.50
CA ALA A 102 -0.31 -1.46 8.07
C ALA A 102 -0.16 -0.26 9.02
N VAL A 103 -0.75 0.90 8.70
CA VAL A 103 -0.71 2.10 9.54
C VAL A 103 -1.58 1.95 10.78
N VAL A 104 -2.77 1.36 10.66
CA VAL A 104 -3.65 1.05 11.80
C VAL A 104 -2.92 0.16 12.80
N LYS A 105 -2.25 -0.89 12.32
CA LYS A 105 -1.59 -1.88 13.19
C LYS A 105 -0.23 -1.42 13.71
N HIS A 106 0.59 -0.84 12.85
CA HIS A 106 2.03 -0.60 13.08
C HIS A 106 2.45 0.86 12.85
N GLY A 107 1.50 1.80 12.83
CA GLY A 107 1.75 3.22 12.58
C GLY A 107 2.97 3.79 13.31
N PRO A 108 3.11 3.63 14.64
CA PRO A 108 4.26 4.13 15.38
C PRO A 108 5.62 3.57 14.92
N VAL A 109 5.65 2.36 14.37
CA VAL A 109 6.88 1.73 13.86
C VAL A 109 7.21 2.22 12.44
N LEU A 110 6.19 2.51 11.63
CA LEU A 110 6.34 2.85 10.22
C LEU A 110 6.48 4.36 9.96
N ILE A 111 5.98 5.20 10.87
CA ILE A 111 5.69 6.61 10.58
C ILE A 111 6.91 7.42 10.12
N ASP A 112 8.08 7.24 10.71
CA ASP A 112 9.28 8.00 10.33
C ASP A 112 9.66 7.75 8.87
N ARG A 113 9.53 6.50 8.41
CA ARG A 113 9.89 6.07 7.06
C ARG A 113 8.81 6.47 6.05
N LEU A 114 7.53 6.34 6.41
CA LEU A 114 6.40 6.78 5.58
C LEU A 114 6.39 8.30 5.40
N GLU A 115 6.65 9.07 6.45
CA GLU A 115 6.78 10.54 6.37
C GLU A 115 7.93 10.93 5.44
N ALA A 116 9.13 10.34 5.63
CA ALA A 116 10.27 10.62 4.77
C ALA A 116 9.97 10.30 3.30
N LEU A 117 9.32 9.16 3.04
CA LEU A 117 8.96 8.74 1.68
C LEU A 117 7.92 9.66 1.04
N ALA A 118 6.85 10.02 1.76
CA ALA A 118 5.82 10.93 1.25
C ALA A 118 6.37 12.34 0.98
N VAL A 119 7.32 12.82 1.80
CA VAL A 119 7.98 14.09 1.54
C VAL A 119 8.81 14.04 0.24
N ALA A 120 9.50 12.93 -0.01
CA ALA A 120 10.44 12.79 -1.13
C ALA A 120 9.78 12.36 -2.45
N SER A 121 8.65 11.65 -2.41
CA SER A 121 7.99 11.07 -3.58
C SER A 121 6.56 11.59 -3.73
N PRO A 122 6.24 12.34 -4.81
CA PRO A 122 4.87 12.72 -5.14
C PRO A 122 3.93 11.52 -5.27
N LYS A 123 4.35 10.41 -5.91
CA LYS A 123 3.55 9.18 -6.00
C LYS A 123 3.26 8.58 -4.62
N ALA A 124 4.27 8.46 -3.75
CA ALA A 124 4.07 7.93 -2.40
C ALA A 124 3.15 8.84 -1.57
N SER A 125 3.32 10.16 -1.67
CA SER A 125 2.44 11.14 -1.03
C SER A 125 0.99 11.00 -1.49
N TYR A 126 0.78 10.90 -2.81
CA TYR A 126 -0.53 10.73 -3.41
C TYR A 126 -1.22 9.46 -2.91
N ILE A 127 -0.52 8.32 -2.93
CA ILE A 127 -1.05 7.04 -2.47
C ILE A 127 -1.34 7.09 -0.96
N LEU A 128 -0.41 7.60 -0.15
CA LEU A 128 -0.60 7.70 1.31
C LEU A 128 -1.74 8.66 1.69
N SER A 129 -2.07 9.62 0.84
CA SER A 129 -3.25 10.50 1.06
C SER A 129 -4.60 9.78 0.88
N GLY A 130 -4.60 8.57 0.33
CA GLY A 130 -5.79 7.76 0.09
C GLY A 130 -6.22 6.85 1.24
N ILE A 131 -5.42 6.73 2.31
CA ILE A 131 -5.78 5.94 3.50
C ILE A 131 -6.87 6.65 4.31
N TRP A 132 -7.70 5.90 5.04
CA TRP A 132 -8.71 6.44 5.95
C TRP A 132 -8.41 6.09 7.40
N SER A 133 -8.92 6.92 8.32
CA SER A 133 -8.96 6.59 9.75
C SER A 133 -10.42 6.48 10.20
N GLN A 134 -10.93 5.26 10.29
CA GLN A 134 -12.28 5.03 10.77
C GLN A 134 -12.32 5.16 12.29
N ARG A 135 -13.03 6.17 12.80
CA ARG A 135 -13.28 6.36 14.24
C ARG A 135 -12.01 6.40 15.10
N GLY A 136 -10.92 6.95 14.55
CA GLY A 136 -9.62 7.02 15.26
C GLY A 136 -8.90 5.67 15.33
N SER A 137 -9.08 4.80 14.33
CA SER A 137 -8.36 3.53 14.23
C SER A 137 -6.84 3.70 14.08
N VAL A 138 -6.38 4.89 13.70
CA VAL A 138 -4.97 5.25 13.62
C VAL A 138 -4.64 6.16 14.80
N ASP A 139 -3.49 5.92 15.43
CA ASP A 139 -2.95 6.80 16.47
C ASP A 139 -2.94 8.26 16.01
N GLU A 140 -3.42 9.17 16.86
CA GLU A 140 -3.62 10.58 16.50
C GLU A 140 -2.30 11.29 16.14
N ALA A 141 -1.21 10.96 16.84
CA ALA A 141 0.11 11.53 16.56
C ALA A 141 0.67 11.02 15.23
N VAL A 142 0.48 9.73 14.93
CA VAL A 142 0.78 9.14 13.61
C VAL A 142 -0.04 9.82 12.52
N TRP A 143 -1.36 9.94 12.70
CA TRP A 143 -2.27 10.54 11.72
C TRP A 143 -1.90 11.99 11.40
N ALA A 144 -1.61 12.80 12.43
CA ALA A 144 -1.22 14.18 12.25
C ALA A 144 0.12 14.33 11.50
N ARG A 145 1.06 13.40 11.70
CA ARG A 145 2.34 13.37 10.96
C ARG A 145 2.11 13.02 9.49
N ILE A 146 1.31 12.00 9.21
CA ILE A 146 0.95 11.64 7.83
C ILE A 146 0.28 12.85 7.14
N GLY A 147 -0.68 13.51 7.81
CA GLY A 147 -1.36 14.69 7.29
C GLY A 147 -0.41 15.80 6.84
N ARG A 148 0.60 16.12 7.67
CA ARG A 148 1.64 17.11 7.32
C ARG A 148 2.55 16.64 6.19
N ALA A 149 2.89 15.36 6.14
CA ALA A 149 3.75 14.81 5.10
C ALA A 149 3.05 14.90 3.74
N VAL A 150 1.80 14.45 3.65
CA VAL A 150 1.04 14.41 2.39
C VAL A 150 0.57 15.78 1.92
N ALA A 151 0.48 16.78 2.81
CA ALA A 151 0.10 18.14 2.46
C ALA A 151 1.11 18.86 1.53
N LYS A 152 2.32 18.31 1.38
CA LYS A 152 3.34 18.87 0.49
C LYS A 152 3.07 18.63 -0.99
N HIS A 153 2.16 17.71 -1.30
CA HIS A 153 1.81 17.32 -2.66
C HIS A 153 0.29 17.29 -2.86
N PRO A 154 -0.19 17.33 -4.10
CA PRO A 154 -1.58 17.06 -4.41
C PRO A 154 -2.06 15.69 -3.90
N ARG A 155 -3.35 15.59 -3.57
CA ARG A 155 -3.98 14.42 -2.92
C ARG A 155 -4.90 13.66 -3.86
N MET A 156 -5.23 12.44 -3.44
CA MET A 156 -6.19 11.55 -4.10
C MET A 156 -7.64 12.02 -3.95
N SER A 157 -8.00 12.58 -2.79
CA SER A 157 -9.37 13.00 -2.48
C SER A 157 -9.37 14.19 -1.52
N SER A 158 -10.49 14.92 -1.49
CA SER A 158 -10.81 15.97 -0.52
C SER A 158 -12.10 15.68 0.26
N ASP A 159 -12.51 14.42 0.35
CA ASP A 159 -13.76 14.00 1.03
C ASP A 159 -13.71 14.05 2.57
N GLY A 160 -12.56 14.45 3.13
CA GLY A 160 -12.36 14.61 4.57
C GLY A 160 -12.03 13.33 5.34
N ARG A 161 -11.97 12.16 4.68
CA ARG A 161 -11.61 10.88 5.32
C ARG A 161 -10.10 10.63 5.34
N GLY A 162 -9.39 11.20 4.37
CA GLY A 162 -7.95 11.10 4.25
C GLY A 162 -7.18 11.94 5.28
N PRO A 163 -5.88 11.65 5.48
CA PRO A 163 -5.03 12.42 6.39
C PRO A 163 -4.91 13.87 5.94
N HIS A 164 -5.02 14.80 6.88
CA HIS A 164 -4.96 16.23 6.61
C HIS A 164 -4.24 17.01 7.71
N ASP A 165 -3.69 18.15 7.32
CA ASP A 165 -3.06 19.15 8.18
C ASP A 165 -3.98 20.36 8.45
N GLY A 166 -5.20 20.36 7.89
CA GLY A 166 -6.16 21.47 7.99
C GLY A 166 -5.94 22.58 6.96
N GLY A 167 -4.94 22.44 6.08
CA GLY A 167 -4.73 23.36 4.96
C GLY A 167 -5.67 23.12 3.78
N THR A 168 -5.56 23.97 2.75
CA THR A 168 -6.27 23.79 1.48
C THR A 168 -5.77 22.54 0.77
N VAL A 169 -6.70 21.69 0.33
CA VAL A 169 -6.39 20.45 -0.41
C VAL A 169 -6.47 20.71 -1.91
N THR A 170 -5.38 20.38 -2.62
CA THR A 170 -5.40 20.26 -4.08
C THR A 170 -5.58 18.79 -4.43
N VAL A 171 -6.60 18.46 -5.23
CA VAL A 171 -6.86 17.09 -5.71
C VAL A 171 -6.39 16.99 -7.15
N LEU A 172 -5.68 15.91 -7.49
CA LEU A 172 -5.33 15.64 -8.89
C LEU A 172 -6.53 15.11 -9.66
N ASP A 173 -6.66 15.54 -10.92
CA ASP A 173 -7.48 14.80 -11.86
C ASP A 173 -6.79 13.49 -12.26
N GLU A 174 -7.55 12.63 -12.95
CA GLU A 174 -7.10 11.30 -13.35
C GLU A 174 -5.85 11.35 -14.24
N VAL A 175 -5.74 12.34 -15.13
CA VAL A 175 -4.61 12.48 -16.06
C VAL A 175 -3.33 12.83 -15.29
N ALA A 176 -3.40 13.80 -14.39
CA ALA A 176 -2.27 14.19 -13.56
C ALA A 176 -1.87 13.06 -12.59
N ALA A 177 -2.83 12.34 -12.02
CA ALA A 177 -2.57 11.18 -11.17
C ALA A 177 -1.89 10.04 -11.96
N ALA A 178 -2.29 9.80 -13.21
CA ALA A 178 -1.65 8.80 -14.07
C ALA A 178 -0.18 9.12 -14.39
N VAL A 179 0.19 10.40 -14.47
CA VAL A 179 1.61 10.81 -14.61
C VAL A 179 2.41 10.38 -13.39
N LEU A 180 1.87 10.55 -12.18
CA LEU A 180 2.55 10.09 -10.95
C LEU A 180 2.79 8.58 -10.96
N MET A 181 1.90 7.79 -11.56
CA MET A 181 2.05 6.34 -11.57
C MET A 181 3.30 5.85 -12.31
N GLN A 182 3.92 6.69 -13.15
CA GLN A 182 5.19 6.39 -13.82
C GLN A 182 6.41 6.50 -12.90
N GLU A 183 6.28 7.11 -11.71
CA GLU A 183 7.37 7.23 -10.74
C GLU A 183 7.73 5.88 -10.11
N ARG A 184 9.04 5.62 -9.97
CA ARG A 184 9.59 4.49 -9.21
C ARG A 184 9.90 4.92 -7.78
N VAL A 185 8.95 4.70 -6.86
CA VAL A 185 9.09 4.94 -5.42
C VAL A 185 10.30 4.21 -4.84
N SER A 186 10.64 3.01 -5.35
CA SER A 186 11.85 2.30 -4.90
C SER A 186 13.17 3.00 -5.23
N GLU A 187 13.22 3.85 -6.25
CA GLU A 187 14.39 4.69 -6.54
C GLU A 187 14.49 5.82 -5.52
N THR A 188 13.37 6.48 -5.23
CA THR A 188 13.28 7.51 -4.18
C THR A 188 13.67 6.92 -2.82
N ALA A 189 13.09 5.77 -2.44
CA ALA A 189 13.40 5.08 -1.18
C ALA A 189 14.90 4.82 -1.04
N ARG A 190 15.56 4.26 -2.07
CA ARG A 190 17.01 4.05 -2.06
C ARG A 190 17.79 5.35 -1.91
N ALA A 191 17.38 6.43 -2.59
CA ALA A 191 18.03 7.73 -2.51
C ALA A 191 17.98 8.34 -1.09
N ILE A 192 16.93 8.06 -0.33
CA ILE A 192 16.79 8.51 1.07
C ILE A 192 17.14 7.42 2.10
N SER A 193 17.84 6.35 1.68
CA SER A 193 18.32 5.27 2.55
C SER A 193 17.20 4.55 3.32
N LEU A 194 16.07 4.36 2.63
CA LEU A 194 14.92 3.57 3.08
C LEU A 194 15.03 2.10 2.71
#